data_AF-A0A3D5L5I0-F1
#
_entry.id   AF-A0A3D5L5I0-F1
#
_cell.length_a   1.000
_cell.length_b   1.000
_cell.length_c   1.000
_cell.angle_alpha   90.00
_cell.angle_beta   90.00
_cell.angle_gamma   90.00
#
_symmetry.space_group_name_H-M   'P 1'
#
loop_
_entity.id
_entity.type
_entity.pdbx_description
1 polymer ?
#
loop_
_entity_poly.entity_id
_entity_poly.type
_entity_poly.pdbx_seq_one_letter_code
_entity_poly.pdbx_strand_id
1 'polypeptide(L)'
;MRKRYTAYLSYLRNLNHPAPDPELASRILVQIQFAQNERLIHLLVTLFFGLFEAIAFCVLVLTSNLGAGVFALLLLVLLVPYIFHYYFLENTVQEMYRYYDKYEGETFLEDTMKRK
;
A
#
# COMPACT_ATOMS: atom_id res chain seq x y z
N MET A 1 -9.30 5.76 5.19
CA MET A 1 -8.01 6.27 4.67
C MET A 1 -8.02 6.59 3.18
N ARG A 2 -8.62 5.75 2.32
CA ARG A 2 -8.73 5.97 0.86
C ARG A 2 -9.09 7.41 0.43
N LYS A 3 -10.15 8.00 1.01
CA LYS A 3 -10.59 9.38 0.69
C LYS A 3 -9.52 10.44 0.94
N ARG A 4 -8.69 10.26 1.97
CA ARG A 4 -7.60 11.18 2.35
C ARG A 4 -6.51 11.19 1.28
N TYR A 5 -6.07 10.01 0.85
CA TYR A 5 -5.04 9.90 -0.18
C TYR A 5 -5.51 10.41 -1.54
N THR A 6 -6.75 10.11 -1.93
CA THR A 6 -7.29 10.64 -3.19
C THR A 6 -7.41 12.16 -3.18
N ALA A 7 -7.81 12.75 -2.04
CA ALA A 7 -7.83 14.20 -1.88
C ALA A 7 -6.43 14.80 -1.96
N TYR A 8 -5.44 14.19 -1.31
CA TYR A 8 -4.06 14.65 -1.35
C TYR A 8 -3.45 14.54 -2.76
N LEU A 9 -3.65 13.42 -3.46
CA LEU A 9 -3.23 13.28 -4.86
C LEU A 9 -3.93 14.29 -5.77
N SER A 10 -5.22 14.57 -5.54
CA SER A 10 -5.92 15.61 -6.31
C SER A 10 -5.33 17.00 -6.07
N TYR A 11 -4.91 17.30 -4.84
CA TYR A 11 -4.18 18.53 -4.51
C TYR A 11 -2.84 18.61 -5.28
N LEU A 12 -2.04 17.53 -5.26
CA LEU A 12 -0.75 17.48 -5.97
C LEU A 12 -0.90 17.59 -7.50
N ARG A 13 -1.95 16.99 -8.07
CA ARG A 13 -2.26 17.06 -9.51
C ARG A 13 -2.63 18.46 -9.97
N ASN A 14 -3.35 19.20 -9.14
CA ASN A 14 -3.79 20.56 -9.46
C ASN A 14 -2.75 21.62 -9.14
N LEU A 15 -1.61 21.23 -8.57
CA LEU A 15 -0.53 22.13 -8.23
C LEU A 15 0.27 22.49 -9.49
N ASN A 16 0.10 23.72 -9.99
CA ASN A 16 0.92 24.29 -11.05
C ASN A 16 2.13 25.00 -10.44
N HIS A 17 3.14 24.25 -10.00
CA HIS A 17 4.39 24.81 -9.50
C HIS A 17 5.54 24.54 -10.49
N PRO A 18 6.22 25.58 -11.03
CA PRO A 18 7.28 25.42 -12.04
C PRO A 18 8.69 25.23 -11.46
N ALA A 19 8.87 25.20 -10.13
CA ALA A 19 10.18 25.09 -9.48
C ALA A 19 10.21 24.00 -8.40
N PRO A 20 11.39 23.42 -8.10
CA PRO A 20 11.60 22.55 -6.94
C PRO A 20 11.12 23.21 -5.65
N ASP A 21 10.42 22.46 -4.82
CA ASP A 21 9.90 22.89 -3.52
C ASP A 21 10.28 21.81 -2.47
N PRO A 22 11.43 21.99 -1.79
CA PRO A 22 11.90 21.04 -0.77
C PRO A 22 10.96 20.92 0.43
N GLU A 23 10.20 21.97 0.77
CA GLU A 23 9.22 21.87 1.86
C GLU A 23 8.05 20.98 1.46
N LEU A 24 7.54 21.14 0.23
CA LEU A 24 6.49 20.28 -0.30
C LEU A 24 6.98 18.83 -0.42
N ALA A 25 8.20 18.61 -0.91
CA ALA A 25 8.81 17.28 -0.99
C ALA A 25 8.85 16.60 0.39
N SER A 26 9.30 17.32 1.43
CA SER A 26 9.29 16.82 2.81
C SER A 26 7.88 16.46 3.30
N ARG A 27 6.86 17.27 2.98
CA ARG A 27 5.46 16.96 3.30
C ARG A 27 4.96 15.71 2.58
N ILE A 28 5.36 15.51 1.32
CA ILE A 28 5.02 14.31 0.53
C ILE A 28 5.66 13.07 1.17
N LEU A 29 6.93 13.13 1.59
CA LEU A 29 7.58 12.01 2.29
C LEU A 29 6.83 11.60 3.55
N VAL A 30 6.37 12.56 4.35
CA VAL A 30 5.58 12.26 5.55
C VAL A 30 4.28 11.52 5.17
N GLN A 31 3.60 11.92 4.09
CA GLN A 31 2.41 11.19 3.62
C GLN A 31 2.74 9.79 3.08
N ILE A 32 3.88 9.64 2.41
CA ILE A 32 4.40 8.34 1.97
C ILE A 32 4.65 7.44 3.17
N GLN A 33 5.32 7.93 4.22
CA GLN A 33 5.59 7.16 5.45
C GLN A 33 4.30 6.69 6.13
N PHE A 34 3.27 7.55 6.20
CA PHE A 34 1.97 7.13 6.73
C PHE A 34 1.33 6.02 5.88
N ALA A 35 1.39 6.13 4.56
CA ALA A 35 0.84 5.13 3.66
C ALA A 35 1.65 3.81 3.69
N GLN A 36 2.97 3.87 3.90
CA GLN A 36 3.82 2.70 4.12
C GLN A 36 3.45 1.97 5.40
N ASN A 37 3.26 2.69 6.52
CA ASN A 37 2.83 2.08 7.78
C ASN A 37 1.48 1.37 7.62
N GLU A 38 0.52 1.98 6.92
CA GLU A 38 -0.78 1.36 6.64
C GLU A 38 -0.65 0.11 5.77
N ARG A 39 0.20 0.15 4.73
CA ARG A 39 0.51 -1.02 3.89
C ARG A 39 1.11 -2.17 4.68
N LEU A 40 2.05 -1.90 5.58
CA LEU A 40 2.69 -2.93 6.41
C LEU A 40 1.67 -3.63 7.30
N ILE A 41 0.78 -2.86 7.95
CA ILE A 41 -0.30 -3.42 8.76
C ILE A 41 -1.25 -4.25 7.89
N HIS A 42 -1.63 -3.76 6.71
CA HIS A 42 -2.50 -4.51 5.80
C HIS A 42 -1.84 -5.81 5.31
N LEU A 43 -0.56 -5.77 4.98
CA LEU A 43 0.20 -6.96 4.58
C LEU A 43 0.23 -7.97 5.72
N LEU A 44 0.54 -7.53 6.94
CA LEU A 44 0.60 -8.39 8.12
C LEU A 44 -0.75 -9.07 8.37
N VAL A 45 -1.84 -8.30 8.38
CA VAL A 45 -3.19 -8.84 8.58
C VAL A 45 -3.56 -9.81 7.45
N THR A 46 -3.27 -9.47 6.20
CA THR A 46 -3.53 -10.35 5.03
C THR A 46 -2.73 -11.65 5.12
N LEU A 47 -1.48 -11.59 5.59
CA LEU A 47 -0.63 -12.75 5.79
C LEU A 47 -1.21 -13.69 6.87
N PHE A 48 -1.70 -13.15 7.98
CA PHE A 48 -2.38 -13.95 9.01
C PHE A 48 -3.66 -14.59 8.47
N PHE A 49 -4.48 -13.87 7.72
CA PHE A 49 -5.67 -14.44 7.07
C PHE A 49 -5.30 -15.55 6.08
N GLY A 50 -4.30 -15.34 5.23
CA GLY A 50 -3.82 -16.35 4.30
C GLY A 50 -3.24 -17.58 4.99
N LEU A 51 -2.55 -17.40 6.12
CA LEU A 51 -2.04 -18.50 6.92
C LEU A 51 -3.17 -19.33 7.56
N PHE A 52 -4.16 -18.66 8.17
CA PHE A 52 -5.32 -19.34 8.73
C PHE A 52 -6.18 -20.02 7.66
N GLU A 53 -6.29 -19.41 6.49
CA GLU A 53 -6.96 -20.01 5.33
C GLU A 53 -6.27 -21.31 4.91
N ALA A 54 -4.94 -21.30 4.79
CA ALA A 54 -4.18 -22.49 4.46
C ALA A 54 -4.36 -23.61 5.50
N ILE A 55 -4.35 -23.26 6.79
CA ILE A 55 -4.59 -24.23 7.88
C ILE A 55 -6.02 -24.78 7.81
N ALA A 56 -7.03 -23.91 7.66
CA ALA A 56 -8.43 -24.31 7.55
C ALA A 56 -8.67 -25.24 6.35
N PHE A 57 -8.02 -24.94 5.22
CA PHE A 57 -8.05 -25.77 4.03
C PHE A 57 -7.40 -27.15 4.26
N CYS A 58 -6.24 -27.20 4.90
CA CYS A 58 -5.59 -28.46 5.29
C CYS A 58 -6.51 -29.30 6.19
N VAL A 59 -7.15 -28.70 7.19
CA VAL A 59 -8.09 -29.39 8.08
C VAL A 59 -9.29 -29.92 7.29
N LEU A 60 -9.87 -29.11 6.39
CA LEU A 60 -10.97 -29.54 5.52
C LEU A 60 -10.58 -30.78 4.70
N VAL A 61 -9.42 -30.76 4.04
CA VAL A 61 -8.97 -31.87 3.18
C VAL A 61 -8.69 -33.14 3.99
N LEU A 62 -8.02 -33.02 5.15
CA LEU A 62 -7.62 -34.18 5.95
C LEU A 62 -8.77 -34.81 6.75
N THR A 63 -9.76 -34.02 7.16
CA THR A 63 -10.84 -34.48 8.04
C THR A 63 -12.21 -34.51 7.38
N SER A 64 -12.35 -33.94 6.17
CA SER A 64 -13.65 -33.73 5.50
C SER A 64 -14.68 -32.98 6.37
N ASN A 65 -14.22 -32.17 7.33
CA ASN A 65 -15.09 -31.44 8.22
C ASN A 65 -15.73 -30.24 7.50
N LEU A 66 -17.05 -30.32 7.28
CA LEU A 66 -17.83 -29.25 6.64
C LEU A 66 -17.73 -27.91 7.38
N GLY A 67 -17.59 -27.93 8.71
CA GLY A 67 -17.40 -26.70 9.50
C GLY A 67 -16.09 -25.98 9.17
N ALA A 68 -15.01 -26.72 8.91
CA ALA A 68 -13.75 -26.15 8.44
C ALA A 68 -13.90 -25.53 7.04
N GLY A 69 -14.73 -26.12 6.18
CA GLY A 69 -15.03 -25.58 4.85
C GLY A 69 -15.80 -24.26 4.89
N VAL A 70 -16.80 -24.15 5.77
CA VAL A 70 -17.52 -22.88 5.99
C VAL A 70 -16.57 -21.81 6.53
N PHE A 71 -15.72 -22.16 7.49
CA PHE A 71 -14.74 -21.23 8.05
C PHE A 71 -13.72 -20.75 7.01
N ALA A 72 -13.18 -21.66 6.19
CA ALA A 72 -12.30 -21.31 5.07
C ALA A 72 -13.02 -20.38 4.07
N LEU A 73 -14.27 -20.67 3.71
CA LEU A 73 -15.04 -19.79 2.82
C LEU A 73 -15.18 -18.36 3.38
N LEU A 74 -15.43 -18.22 4.69
CA LEU A 74 -15.53 -16.92 5.34
C LEU A 74 -14.20 -16.15 5.31
N LEU A 75 -13.09 -16.85 5.58
CA LEU A 75 -11.74 -16.29 5.50
C LEU A 75 -11.40 -15.88 4.06
N LEU A 76 -11.74 -16.69 3.05
CA LEU A 76 -11.58 -16.38 1.63
C LEU A 76 -12.33 -15.09 1.22
N VAL A 77 -13.58 -14.95 1.64
CA VAL A 77 -14.40 -13.74 1.38
C VAL A 77 -13.77 -12.50 2.00
N LEU A 78 -13.11 -12.64 3.15
CA LEU A 78 -12.34 -11.56 3.77
C LEU A 78 -11.01 -11.31 3.06
N LEU A 79 -10.33 -12.33 2.58
CA LEU A 79 -9.01 -12.22 1.96
C LEU A 79 -9.04 -11.37 0.68
N VAL A 80 -10.06 -11.57 -0.16
CA VAL A 80 -10.22 -10.86 -1.44
C VAL A 80 -10.21 -9.32 -1.29
N PRO A 81 -11.08 -8.68 -0.50
CA PRO A 81 -11.08 -7.23 -0.32
C PRO A 81 -9.79 -6.71 0.32
N TYR A 82 -9.11 -7.50 1.17
CA TYR A 82 -7.82 -7.13 1.75
C TYR A 82 -6.71 -7.05 0.70
N ILE A 83 -6.66 -8.00 -0.23
CA ILE A 83 -5.72 -7.97 -1.37
C ILE A 83 -5.97 -6.73 -2.24
N PHE A 84 -7.23 -6.47 -2.61
CA PHE A 84 -7.58 -5.28 -3.40
C PHE A 84 -7.20 -3.97 -2.70
N HIS A 85 -7.40 -3.91 -1.38
CA HIS A 85 -7.03 -2.74 -0.60
C HIS A 85 -5.51 -2.50 -0.60
N TYR A 86 -4.72 -3.57 -0.49
CA TYR A 86 -3.27 -3.50 -0.55
C TYR A 86 -2.78 -2.90 -1.89
N TYR A 87 -3.31 -3.39 -3.02
CA TYR A 87 -2.94 -2.84 -4.34
C TYR A 87 -3.33 -1.37 -4.52
N PHE A 88 -4.47 -0.95 -3.96
CA PHE A 88 -4.86 0.46 -3.98
C PHE A 88 -3.84 1.35 -3.25
N LEU A 89 -3.39 0.93 -2.07
CA LEU A 89 -2.39 1.66 -1.28
C LEU A 89 -1.03 1.68 -2.00
N GLU A 90 -0.60 0.56 -2.58
CA GLU A 90 0.64 0.46 -3.37
C GLU A 90 0.66 1.50 -4.51
N ASN A 91 -0.38 1.51 -5.34
CA ASN A 91 -0.48 2.41 -6.49
C ASN A 91 -0.46 3.88 -6.07
N THR A 92 -1.14 4.19 -4.96
CA THR A 92 -1.18 5.55 -4.38
C THR A 92 0.21 5.98 -3.91
N VAL A 93 0.94 5.11 -3.21
CA VAL A 93 2.31 5.38 -2.75
C VAL A 93 3.25 5.62 -3.92
N GLN A 94 3.18 4.78 -4.95
CA GLN A 94 3.98 4.94 -6.16
C GLN A 94 3.70 6.27 -6.88
N GLU A 95 2.44 6.71 -6.90
CA GLU A 95 2.09 8.03 -7.44
C GLU A 95 2.67 9.17 -6.60
N MET A 96 2.62 9.07 -5.27
CA MET A 96 3.22 10.07 -4.37
C MET A 96 4.74 10.16 -4.53
N TYR A 97 5.44 9.03 -4.76
CA TYR A 97 6.89 9.04 -5.04
C TYR A 97 7.23 9.83 -6.30
N ARG A 98 6.47 9.68 -7.39
CA ARG A 98 6.69 10.47 -8.61
C ARG A 98 6.56 11.98 -8.36
N TYR A 99 5.63 12.38 -7.49
CA TYR A 99 5.50 13.78 -7.09
C TYR A 99 6.64 14.23 -6.17
N TYR A 100 7.07 13.38 -5.25
CA TYR A 100 8.23 13.65 -4.42
C TYR A 100 9.46 13.94 -5.28
N ASP A 101 9.80 13.04 -6.21
CA ASP A 101 10.95 13.19 -7.11
C ASP A 101 10.85 14.47 -7.96
N LYS A 102 9.63 14.82 -8.40
CA LYS A 102 9.37 16.05 -9.16
C LYS A 102 9.66 17.31 -8.36
N TYR A 103 9.31 17.34 -7.07
CA TYR A 103 9.42 18.55 -6.23
C TYR A 103 10.71 18.64 -5.42
N GLU A 104 11.38 17.51 -5.14
CA GLU A 104 12.75 17.51 -4.61
C GLU A 104 13.75 18.06 -5.66
N GLY A 105 13.35 18.10 -6.93
CA GLY A 105 14.23 18.28 -8.07
C GLY A 105 14.94 16.96 -8.35
N GLU A 106 15.31 16.69 -9.60
CA GLU A 106 15.99 15.45 -10.06
C GLU A 106 17.35 15.14 -9.39
N THR A 107 17.63 15.76 -8.25
CA THR A 107 18.78 15.62 -7.38
C THR A 107 18.96 14.20 -6.85
N PHE A 108 17.90 13.44 -6.49
CA PHE A 108 18.10 12.12 -5.85
C PHE A 108 18.75 11.09 -6.79
N LEU A 109 18.39 11.08 -8.08
CA LEU A 109 19.00 10.19 -9.08
C LEU A 109 20.37 10.70 -9.54
N GLU A 110 20.56 12.02 -9.67
CA GLU A 110 21.89 12.57 -9.93
C GLU A 110 22.88 12.32 -8.77
N ASP A 111 22.47 12.47 -7.51
CA ASP A 111 23.34 12.28 -6.35
C ASP A 111 23.68 10.80 -6.12
N THR A 112 22.75 9.89 -6.39
CA THR A 112 23.00 8.45 -6.29
C THR A 112 23.86 7.93 -7.44
N MET A 113 23.79 8.52 -8.64
CA MET A 113 24.69 8.19 -9.75
C MET A 113 26.06 8.87 -9.66
N LYS A 114 26.18 10.06 -9.04
CA LYS A 114 27.47 10.73 -8.79
C LYS A 114 28.29 10.14 -7.64
N ARG A 115 27.67 9.36 -6.74
CA ARG A 115 28.33 8.65 -5.64
C ARG A 115 28.87 7.25 -6.00
N LYS A 116 28.81 6.85 -7.28
CA LYS A 116 29.46 5.64 -7.80
C LYS A 116 30.65 6.01 -8.67
#